data_AF-A0A507C095-F1
#
_entry.id   AF-A0A507C095-F1
#
_cell.length_a   1.000
_cell.length_b   1.000
_cell.length_c   1.000
_cell.angle_alpha   90.00
_cell.angle_beta   90.00
_cell.angle_gamma   90.00
#
_symmetry.space_group_name_H-M   'P 1'
#
loop_
_entity.id
_entity.type
_entity.pdbx_description
1 polymer ?
#
loop_
_entity_poly.entity_id
_entity_poly.type
_entity_poly.pdbx_seq_one_letter_code
_entity_poly.pdbx_strand_id
1 'polypeptide(L)'
;MDAALHRGDYTALSKLGHFLKGSSAQIGLAKLKIACEKIQNVGRLLREDGAGSVTVDEALPYLGQLVLLAKQQYAEAELVLRREFSQAS
;
A
#
# COMPACT_ATOMS: atom_id res chain seq x y z
N MET A 1 -5.81 -2.18 -6.88
CA MET A 1 -4.36 -2.46 -7.08
C MET A 1 -4.14 -3.76 -7.84
N ASP A 2 -4.89 -4.82 -7.57
CA ASP A 2 -4.74 -6.13 -8.24
C ASP A 2 -4.75 -6.06 -9.77
N ALA A 3 -5.65 -5.28 -10.35
CA ALA A 3 -5.70 -5.10 -11.81
C ALA A 3 -4.42 -4.45 -12.37
N ALA A 4 -3.79 -3.55 -11.61
CA ALA A 4 -2.52 -2.93 -12.00
C ALA A 4 -1.34 -3.90 -11.81
N LEU A 5 -1.34 -4.71 -10.74
CA LEU A 5 -0.37 -5.80 -10.56
C LEU A 5 -0.43 -6.81 -11.70
N HIS A 6 -1.63 -7.26 -12.06
CA HIS A 6 -1.81 -8.25 -13.12
C HIS A 6 -1.31 -7.74 -14.48
N ARG A 7 -1.43 -6.43 -14.73
CA ARG A 7 -0.94 -5.78 -15.95
C ARG A 7 0.52 -5.34 -15.90
N GLY A 8 1.20 -5.48 -14.75
CA GLY A 8 2.55 -4.91 -14.56
C GLY A 8 2.58 -3.38 -14.69
N ASP A 9 1.51 -2.69 -14.32
CA ASP A 9 1.39 -1.23 -14.45
C ASP A 9 1.96 -0.52 -13.21
N TYR A 10 3.29 -0.38 -13.19
CA TYR A 10 4.04 0.26 -12.10
C TYR A 10 3.59 1.70 -11.84
N THR A 11 3.25 2.45 -12.91
CA THR A 11 2.79 3.83 -12.80
C THR A 11 1.44 3.89 -12.08
N ALA A 12 0.49 3.02 -12.44
CA ALA A 12 -0.79 2.94 -11.74
C ALA A 12 -0.61 2.47 -10.29
N LEU A 13 0.28 1.52 -10.02
CA LEU A 13 0.58 1.07 -8.65
C LEU A 13 1.15 2.21 -7.81
N SER A 14 2.08 3.01 -8.35
CA SER A 14 2.63 4.16 -7.64
C SER A 14 1.57 5.23 -7.34
N LYS A 15 0.72 5.55 -8.32
CA LYS A 15 -0.38 6.52 -8.16
C LYS A 15 -1.39 6.07 -7.11
N LEU A 16 -1.80 4.80 -7.15
CA LEU A 16 -2.71 4.21 -6.17
C LEU A 16 -2.08 4.18 -4.77
N GLY A 17 -0.79 3.84 -4.67
CA GLY A 17 -0.03 3.89 -3.42
C GLY A 17 0.00 5.29 -2.83
N HIS A 18 0.30 6.31 -3.65
CA HIS A 18 0.27 7.71 -3.23
C HIS A 18 -1.10 8.15 -2.71
N PHE A 19 -2.16 7.84 -3.45
CA PHE A 19 -3.53 8.18 -3.08
C PHE A 19 -3.91 7.56 -1.73
N LEU A 20 -3.75 6.24 -1.58
CA LEU A 20 -4.10 5.52 -0.35
C LEU A 20 -3.23 5.92 0.83
N LYS A 21 -1.96 6.28 0.60
CA LYS A 21 -1.08 6.83 1.63
C LYS A 21 -1.68 8.11 2.23
N GLY A 22 -2.19 9.01 1.40
CA GLY A 22 -2.83 10.24 1.84
C GLY A 22 -4.10 9.96 2.66
N SER A 23 -4.99 9.12 2.13
CA SER A 23 -6.24 8.77 2.81
C SER A 23 -6.01 8.07 4.16
N SER A 24 -5.10 7.09 4.22
CA SER A 24 -4.80 6.35 5.45
C SER A 24 -4.11 7.21 6.51
N ALA A 25 -3.26 8.17 6.11
CA ALA A 25 -2.65 9.12 7.04
C ALA A 25 -3.69 10.02 7.73
N GLN A 26 -4.70 10.49 6.98
CA GLN A 26 -5.71 11.42 7.50
C GLN A 26 -6.52 10.85 8.67
N ILE A 27 -6.70 9.54 8.71
CA ILE A 27 -7.46 8.83 9.74
C ILE A 27 -6.57 8.02 10.70
N GLY A 28 -5.25 8.28 10.70
CA GLY A 28 -4.32 7.69 11.66
C GLY A 28 -3.95 6.22 11.44
N LEU A 29 -4.22 5.65 10.27
CA LEU A 29 -3.89 4.25 9.95
C LEU A 29 -2.42 4.08 9.56
N ALA A 30 -1.51 4.24 10.53
CA ALA A 30 -0.06 4.31 10.31
C ALA A 30 0.52 3.09 9.57
N LYS A 31 0.11 1.86 9.93
CA LYS A 31 0.60 0.63 9.28
C LYS A 31 0.20 0.57 7.80
N LEU A 32 -1.04 0.92 7.49
CA LEU A 32 -1.54 0.99 6.12
C LEU A 32 -0.83 2.11 5.33
N LYS A 33 -0.64 3.28 5.95
CA LYS A 33 0.14 4.39 5.36
C LYS A 33 1.54 3.94 4.94
N ILE A 34 2.25 3.22 5.81
CA ILE A 34 3.61 2.74 5.53
C ILE A 34 3.59 1.75 4.37
N ALA A 35 2.66 0.79 4.35
CA ALA A 35 2.54 -0.14 3.23
C ALA A 35 2.27 0.59 1.90
N CYS A 36 1.39 1.59 1.90
CA CYS A 36 1.08 2.40 0.72
C CYS A 36 2.27 3.25 0.24
N GLU A 37 3.10 3.74 1.15
CA GLU A 37 4.34 4.45 0.82
C GLU A 37 5.37 3.54 0.14
N LYS A 38 5.55 2.32 0.65
CA LYS A 38 6.42 1.33 0.02
C LYS A 38 5.94 0.99 -1.39
N ILE A 39 4.63 0.80 -1.59
CA ILE A 39 4.04 0.59 -2.93
C ILE A 39 4.29 1.80 -3.84
N GLN A 40 4.15 3.02 -3.32
CA GLN A 40 4.44 4.24 -4.06
C GLN A 40 5.88 4.25 -4.57
N ASN A 41 6.84 3.95 -3.70
CA ASN A 41 8.28 3.99 -4.01
C ASN A 41 8.67 2.88 -4.98
N VAL A 42 8.27 1.63 -4.71
CA VAL A 42 8.59 0.49 -5.59
C VAL A 42 7.89 0.61 -6.94
N GLY A 43 6.70 1.20 -7.00
CA GLY A 43 6.04 1.54 -8.28
C GLY A 43 6.78 2.60 -9.10
N ARG A 44 7.74 3.33 -8.51
CA ARG A 44 8.68 4.22 -9.22
C ARG A 44 10.02 3.54 -9.53
N LEU A 45 10.11 2.22 -9.35
CA LEU A 45 11.34 1.44 -9.45
C LEU A 45 12.43 1.92 -8.49
N LEU A 46 12.01 2.35 -7.30
CA LEU A 46 12.88 2.66 -6.17
C LEU A 46 12.82 1.55 -5.13
N ARG A 47 13.81 1.48 -4.25
CA ARG A 47 13.71 0.63 -3.05
C ARG A 47 12.55 1.10 -2.15
N GLU A 48 12.11 0.26 -1.22
CA GLU A 48 10.94 0.56 -0.37
C GLU A 48 11.06 1.84 0.46
N ASP A 49 12.28 2.20 0.87
CA ASP A 49 12.64 3.42 1.59
C ASP A 49 12.76 4.66 0.67
N GLY A 50 12.65 4.46 -0.65
CA GLY A 50 12.83 5.48 -1.67
C GLY A 50 14.29 5.78 -2.00
N ALA A 51 15.25 5.07 -1.39
CA ALA A 51 16.67 5.28 -1.59
C ALA A 51 17.24 4.25 -2.57
N GLY A 52 17.71 4.72 -3.72
CA GLY A 52 18.23 3.84 -4.77
C GLY A 52 17.15 3.16 -5.61
N SER A 53 17.57 2.46 -6.65
CA SER A 53 16.69 1.83 -7.64
C SER A 53 16.56 0.32 -7.44
N VAL A 54 15.48 -0.23 -8.01
CA VAL A 54 15.28 -1.67 -8.18
C VAL A 54 15.02 -1.96 -9.65
N THR A 55 15.33 -3.17 -10.09
CA THR A 55 14.98 -3.62 -11.45
C THR A 55 13.50 -3.96 -11.57
N VAL A 56 13.00 -4.04 -12.80
CA VAL A 56 11.62 -4.41 -13.11
C VAL A 56 11.29 -5.83 -12.61
N ASP A 57 12.25 -6.75 -12.73
CA ASP A 57 12.14 -8.15 -12.32
C ASP A 57 12.07 -8.31 -10.80
N GLU A 58 12.79 -7.47 -10.06
CA GLU A 58 12.72 -7.42 -8.59
C GLU A 58 11.44 -6.73 -8.10
N ALA A 59 10.99 -5.70 -8.82
CA ALA A 59 9.89 -4.84 -8.39
C ALA A 59 8.53 -5.53 -8.40
N LEU A 60 8.20 -6.32 -9.43
CA LEU A 60 6.84 -6.87 -9.59
C LEU A 60 6.47 -7.91 -8.51
N PRO A 61 7.30 -8.93 -8.20
CA PRO A 61 7.01 -9.87 -7.12
C PRO A 61 6.90 -9.14 -5.78
N TYR A 62 7.75 -8.14 -5.57
CA TYR A 62 7.79 -7.38 -4.34
C TYR A 62 6.56 -6.47 -4.18
N LEU A 63 6.11 -5.81 -5.25
CA LEU A 63 4.82 -5.09 -5.27
C LEU A 63 3.65 -6.02 -4.95
N GLY A 64 3.68 -7.27 -5.40
CA GLY A 64 2.69 -8.29 -5.04
C GLY A 64 2.63 -8.52 -3.52
N GLN A 65 3.78 -8.68 -2.87
CA GLN A 65 3.88 -8.83 -1.41
C GLN A 65 3.39 -7.59 -0.67
N LEU A 66 3.76 -6.39 -1.13
CA LEU A 66 3.36 -5.15 -0.51
C LEU A 66 1.85 -4.89 -0.63
N VAL A 67 1.23 -5.22 -1.77
CA VAL A 67 -0.22 -5.11 -1.94
C VAL A 67 -0.96 -6.11 -1.05
N LEU A 68 -0.45 -7.33 -0.90
CA LEU A 68 -1.01 -8.30 0.05
C LEU A 68 -0.92 -7.78 1.49
N LEU A 69 0.23 -7.23 1.89
CA LEU A 69 0.41 -6.59 3.20
C LEU A 69 -0.59 -5.45 3.40
N ALA A 70 -0.74 -4.55 2.42
CA ALA A 70 -1.69 -3.44 2.51
C ALA A 70 -3.14 -3.93 2.72
N LYS A 71 -3.54 -5.02 2.06
CA LYS A 71 -4.87 -5.64 2.28
C LYS A 71 -5.03 -6.19 3.69
N GLN A 72 -4.02 -6.86 4.23
CA GLN A 72 -4.04 -7.36 5.60
C GLN A 72 -4.16 -6.21 6.61
N GLN A 73 -3.37 -5.15 6.43
CA GLN A 73 -3.40 -3.97 7.29
C GLN A 73 -4.73 -3.22 7.21
N TYR A 74 -5.34 -3.19 6.02
CA TYR A 74 -6.69 -2.65 5.84
C TYR A 74 -7.73 -3.48 6.62
N ALA A 75 -7.72 -4.81 6.49
CA ALA A 75 -8.66 -5.69 7.19
C ALA A 75 -8.51 -5.60 8.72
N GLU A 76 -7.27 -5.52 9.23
CA GLU A 76 -6.99 -5.29 10.66
C GLU A 76 -7.57 -3.94 11.11
N ALA A 77 -7.32 -2.86 10.36
CA ALA A 77 -7.84 -1.54 10.66
C ALA A 77 -9.38 -1.50 10.62
N GLU A 78 -10.00 -2.13 9.62
CA GLU A 78 -11.45 -2.22 9.50
C GLU A 78 -12.07 -2.93 10.70
N LEU A 79 -11.49 -4.06 11.12
CA LEU A 79 -11.97 -4.81 12.27
C LEU A 79 -11.91 -3.97 13.56
N VAL A 80 -10.79 -3.28 13.78
CA VAL A 80 -10.63 -2.41 14.96
C VAL A 80 -11.64 -1.26 14.91
N LEU A 81 -11.69 -0.51 13.80
CA LEU A 81 -12.61 0.62 13.67
C LEU A 81 -14.06 0.19 13.84
N ARG A 82 -14.47 -0.94 13.24
CA ARG A 82 -15.82 -1.49 13.42
C ARG A 82 -16.10 -1.79 14.88
N ARG A 83 -15.19 -2.46 15.59
CA ARG A 83 -15.36 -2.77 17.01
C ARG A 83 -15.52 -1.50 17.85
N GLU A 84 -14.65 -0.52 17.67
CA GLU A 84 -14.67 0.71 18.48
C GLU A 84 -15.93 1.55 18.20
N PHE A 85 -16.34 1.68 16.93
CA PHE A 85 -17.51 2.47 16.57
C PHE A 85 -18.84 1.71 16.67
N SER A 86 -18.85 0.37 16.73
CA SER A 86 -20.05 -0.42 17.01
C SER A 86 -20.43 -0.43 18.49
N GLN A 87 -19.48 -0.14 19.38
CA GLN A 87 -19.70 -0.02 20.83
C GLN A 87 -20.05 1.41 21.26
N ALA A 88 -20.09 2.36 20.32
CA ALA A 88 -20.41 3.76 20.57
C ALA A 88 -21.92 4.07 20.52
N SER A 89 -22.75 3.10 20.92
CA SER A 89 -24.23 3.22 20.99
C SER A 89 -24.72 3.26 22.43
#